data_AF-A0A8T3P963-F1
#
_entry.id   AF-A0A8T3P963-F1
#
_cell.length_a   1.000
_cell.length_b   1.000
_cell.length_c   1.000
_cell.angle_alpha   90.00
_cell.angle_beta   90.00
_cell.angle_gamma   90.00
#
_symmetry.space_group_name_H-M   'P 1'
#
loop_
_entity.id
_entity.type
_entity.pdbx_description
1 polymer ?
#
loop_
_entity_poly.entity_id
_entity_poly.type
_entity_poly.pdbx_seq_one_letter_code
_entity_poly.pdbx_strand_id
1 'polypeptide(L)'
;MEITWFGERCLRLRGREGTIVADGYRTVVGPTGRGLTADIVTYSHPETPVSPNMRAATAQRSGARKENGDGPATVRPTSLEPALLLDRPGEYEAHNVMITGVRTFRDESKGIDRGPNVSFVYELDGLHAIH
;
A
#
# COMPACT_ATOMS: atom_id res chain seq x y z
N MET A 1 -14.14 14.54 3.14
CA MET A 1 -13.72 13.45 2.24
C MET A 1 -13.10 14.04 0.97
N GLU A 2 -11.86 13.66 0.68
CA GLU A 2 -11.14 13.99 -0.56
C GLU A 2 -10.51 12.70 -1.13
N ILE A 3 -10.62 12.50 -2.44
CA ILE A 3 -10.01 11.38 -3.16
C ILE A 3 -9.02 11.95 -4.17
N THR A 4 -7.74 11.61 -4.04
CA THR A 4 -6.67 12.08 -4.94
C THR A 4 -6.04 10.88 -5.66
N TRP A 5 -6.03 10.89 -6.99
CA TRP A 5 -5.27 9.92 -7.78
C TRP A 5 -3.93 10.52 -8.19
N PHE A 6 -2.83 9.82 -7.89
CA PHE A 6 -1.46 10.28 -8.16
C PHE A 6 -0.83 9.61 -9.38
N GLY A 7 -1.51 8.65 -10.00
CA GLY A 7 -1.01 7.90 -11.16
C GLY A 7 -0.86 6.41 -10.88
N GLU A 8 -0.86 5.62 -11.95
CA GLU A 8 -0.87 4.15 -11.93
C GLU A 8 -1.92 3.62 -10.94
N ARG A 9 -1.49 2.96 -9.86
CA ARG A 9 -2.34 2.37 -8.82
C ARG A 9 -2.42 3.22 -7.54
N CYS A 10 -1.68 4.34 -7.48
CA CYS A 10 -1.56 5.15 -6.28
C CYS A 10 -2.77 6.07 -6.10
N LEU A 11 -3.53 5.81 -5.03
CA LEU A 11 -4.70 6.57 -4.63
C LEU A 11 -4.53 7.04 -3.19
N ARG A 12 -5.02 8.24 -2.87
CA ARG A 12 -5.15 8.72 -1.49
C ARG A 12 -6.61 9.03 -1.18
N LEU A 13 -7.07 8.51 -0.06
CA LEU A 13 -8.35 8.81 0.55
C LEU A 13 -8.08 9.62 1.82
N ARG A 14 -8.54 10.87 1.86
CA ARG A 14 -8.41 11.74 3.04
C ARG A 14 -9.79 12.02 3.62
N GLY A 15 -10.05 11.41 4.76
CA GLY A 15 -11.25 11.64 5.56
C GLY A 15 -10.99 12.60 6.71
N ARG A 16 -11.98 12.71 7.60
CA ARG A 16 -11.87 13.37 8.89
C ARG A 16 -11.14 12.47 9.89
N GLU A 17 -11.45 11.17 9.87
CA GLU A 17 -10.92 10.20 10.83
C GLU A 17 -9.49 9.74 10.49
N GLY A 18 -9.10 9.80 9.20
CA GLY A 18 -7.75 9.43 8.80
C GLY A 18 -7.46 9.59 7.31
N THR A 19 -6.19 9.38 6.95
CA THR A 19 -5.69 9.38 5.57
C THR A 19 -5.18 7.99 5.21
N ILE A 20 -5.72 7.42 4.14
CA ILE A 20 -5.31 6.12 3.58
C ILE A 20 -4.60 6.38 2.26
N VAL A 21 -3.47 5.73 2.03
CA VAL A 21 -2.80 5.68 0.73
C VAL A 21 -2.75 4.24 0.24
N ALA A 22 -3.28 3.99 -0.95
CA ALA A 22 -3.26 2.69 -1.58
C ALA A 22 -2.20 2.65 -2.69
N ASP A 23 -1.40 1.58 -2.73
CA ASP A 23 -0.33 1.32 -3.71
C ASP A 23 0.62 2.52 -3.94
N GLY A 24 1.20 3.06 -2.86
CA GLY A 24 2.17 4.16 -2.94
C GLY A 24 3.41 3.77 -3.74
N TYR A 25 3.58 4.31 -4.96
CA TYR A 25 4.70 3.97 -5.85
C TYR A 25 6.03 4.60 -5.40
N ARG A 26 7.14 3.93 -5.71
CA ARG A 26 8.49 4.36 -5.28
C ARG A 26 9.14 5.26 -6.32
N THR A 27 8.89 6.56 -6.27
CA THR A 27 9.72 7.53 -7.01
C THR A 27 10.43 8.47 -6.05
N VAL A 28 11.69 8.78 -6.37
CA VAL A 28 12.47 9.81 -5.66
C VAL A 28 11.93 11.21 -5.98
N VAL A 29 11.29 11.36 -7.14
CA VAL A 29 10.69 12.61 -7.64
C VAL A 29 9.18 12.44 -7.79
N GLY A 30 8.40 13.42 -7.31
CA GLY A 30 6.94 13.39 -7.35
C GLY A 30 6.28 13.26 -5.96
N PRO A 31 4.94 13.11 -5.91
CA PRO A 31 4.15 13.11 -4.67
C PRO A 31 4.68 12.14 -3.61
N THR A 32 5.02 10.92 -4.01
CA THR A 32 5.52 9.85 -3.14
C THR A 32 6.94 10.08 -2.61
N GLY A 33 7.73 10.98 -3.21
CA GLY A 33 9.12 11.23 -2.82
C GLY A 33 9.30 12.00 -1.50
N ARG A 34 8.48 13.04 -1.26
CA ARG A 34 8.54 13.86 -0.02
C ARG A 34 7.19 14.41 0.47
N GLY A 35 6.10 14.27 -0.29
CA GLY A 35 4.83 14.97 -0.01
C GLY A 35 3.65 14.06 0.35
N LEU A 36 3.77 12.76 0.16
CA LEU A 36 2.68 11.81 0.40
C LEU A 36 2.76 11.28 1.83
N THR A 37 1.90 11.81 2.69
CA THR A 37 1.72 11.32 4.06
C THR A 37 0.38 10.61 4.19
N ALA A 38 0.33 9.62 5.07
CA ALA A 38 -0.85 8.84 5.39
C ALA A 38 -0.75 8.29 6.81
N ASP A 39 -1.89 7.97 7.40
CA ASP A 39 -1.97 7.23 8.65
C ASP A 39 -1.90 5.73 8.36
N ILE A 40 -2.52 5.29 7.26
CA ILE A 40 -2.56 3.91 6.81
C ILE A 40 -2.07 3.85 5.36
N VAL A 41 -1.20 2.87 5.07
CA VAL A 41 -0.77 2.55 3.71
C VAL A 41 -1.11 1.10 3.38
N THR A 42 -1.78 0.89 2.25
CA THR A 42 -2.12 -0.45 1.75
C THR A 42 -1.34 -0.78 0.49
N TYR A 43 -0.91 -2.04 0.37
CA TYR A 43 -0.28 -2.56 -0.84
C TYR A 43 -1.01 -3.81 -1.30
N SER A 44 -1.67 -3.73 -2.46
CA SER A 44 -2.44 -4.82 -3.05
C SER A 44 -1.54 -6.00 -3.42
N HIS A 45 -0.31 -5.72 -3.82
CA HIS A 45 0.70 -6.73 -4.11
C HIS A 45 2.12 -6.18 -4.00
N PRO A 46 3.11 -7.05 -3.73
CA PRO A 46 4.51 -6.65 -3.82
C PRO A 46 4.83 -6.29 -5.27
N GLU A 47 5.19 -5.03 -5.50
CA GLU A 47 5.73 -4.62 -6.79
C GLU A 47 7.05 -5.32 -7.09
N THR A 48 7.22 -5.71 -8.35
CA THR A 48 8.54 -6.06 -8.86
C THR A 48 9.33 -4.76 -8.98
N PRO A 49 10.53 -4.63 -8.39
CA PRO A 49 11.28 -3.39 -8.48
C PRO A 49 11.56 -3.02 -9.95
N VAL A 50 11.14 -1.82 -10.35
CA VAL A 50 11.21 -1.28 -11.72
C VAL A 50 12.63 -1.11 -12.28
N SER A 51 13.67 -1.48 -11.52
CA SER A 51 15.04 -1.55 -12.05
C SER A 51 15.97 -2.44 -11.22
N PRO A 52 16.91 -3.17 -11.85
CA PRO A 52 17.95 -3.94 -11.16
C PRO A 52 18.76 -3.08 -10.18
N ASN A 53 19.00 -1.82 -10.52
CA ASN A 53 19.76 -0.87 -9.70
C ASN A 53 19.00 -0.36 -8.47
N MET A 54 17.67 -0.51 -8.44
CA MET A 54 16.85 -0.24 -7.24
C MET A 54 16.88 -1.39 -6.23
N ARG A 55 17.33 -2.60 -6.61
CA ARG A 55 17.50 -3.70 -5.64
C ARG A 55 18.53 -3.37 -4.57
N ALA A 56 19.63 -2.73 -4.97
CA ALA A 56 20.76 -2.44 -4.08
C ALA A 56 20.53 -1.18 -3.22
N ALA A 57 19.99 -0.10 -3.80
CA ALA A 57 19.81 1.17 -3.09
C ALA A 57 18.67 1.13 -2.06
N THR A 58 17.64 0.31 -2.32
CA THR A 58 16.41 0.30 -1.49
C THR A 58 16.47 -0.74 -0.37
N ALA A 59 17.13 -1.89 -0.57
CA ALA A 59 17.34 -2.89 0.49
C ALA A 59 18.25 -2.40 1.63
N GLN A 60 19.12 -1.42 1.37
CA GLN A 60 20.08 -0.90 2.36
C GLN A 60 19.60 0.35 3.11
N ARG A 61 18.54 1.03 2.65
CA ARG A 61 18.14 2.35 3.18
C ARG A 61 16.77 2.41 3.83
N SER A 62 15.80 1.62 3.36
CA SER A 62 14.55 1.46 4.11
C SER A 62 14.81 0.46 5.21
N GLY A 63 14.60 0.84 6.47
CA GLY A 63 14.44 -0.10 7.56
C GLY A 63 13.21 -0.96 7.29
N ALA A 64 13.35 -1.93 6.38
CA ALA A 64 12.33 -2.88 5.97
C ALA A 64 12.09 -3.83 7.14
N ARG A 65 11.45 -3.30 8.17
CA ARG A 65 10.95 -4.07 9.28
C ARG A 65 9.95 -5.04 8.66
N LYS A 66 10.29 -6.33 8.72
CA LYS A 66 9.31 -7.40 8.56
C LYS A 66 8.31 -7.24 9.70
N GLU A 67 7.27 -6.44 9.52
CA GLU A 67 6.25 -6.33 10.56
C GLU A 67 5.47 -7.65 10.70
N ASN A 68 5.37 -8.44 9.62
CA ASN A 68 4.58 -9.68 9.58
C ASN A 68 5.28 -10.85 8.86
N GLY A 69 6.36 -11.41 9.43
CA GLY A 69 6.79 -12.82 9.23
C GLY A 69 7.24 -13.30 7.84
N ASP A 70 6.32 -13.64 6.93
CA ASP A 70 6.58 -14.65 5.87
C ASP A 70 6.22 -14.21 4.44
N GLY A 71 6.75 -13.08 3.97
CA GLY A 71 6.58 -12.61 2.58
C GLY A 71 7.75 -11.75 2.07
N PRO A 72 7.84 -11.47 0.75
CA PRO A 72 8.82 -10.51 0.24
C PRO A 72 8.58 -9.16 0.92
N ALA A 73 9.66 -8.50 1.38
CA ALA A 73 9.53 -7.26 2.13
C ALA A 73 8.89 -6.16 1.26
N THR A 74 7.69 -5.72 1.64
CA THR A 74 7.02 -4.57 1.03
C THR A 74 7.79 -3.33 1.43
N VAL A 75 8.68 -2.87 0.56
CA VAL A 75 9.41 -1.62 0.83
C VAL A 75 8.57 -0.40 0.46
N ARG A 76 8.55 0.58 1.35
CA ARG A 76 7.73 1.79 1.25
C ARG A 76 8.60 3.03 1.09
N PRO A 77 8.11 4.11 0.46
CA PRO A 77 8.80 5.40 0.45
C PRO A 77 9.02 5.94 1.87
N THR A 78 10.08 6.71 2.08
CA THR A 78 10.40 7.32 3.38
C THR A 78 9.29 8.23 3.92
N SER A 79 8.52 8.86 3.02
CA SER A 79 7.35 9.69 3.36
C SER A 79 6.20 8.91 4.03
N LEU A 80 6.11 7.60 3.77
CA LEU A 80 5.10 6.68 4.30
C LEU A 80 5.67 5.76 5.39
N GLU A 81 6.92 5.95 5.81
CA GLU A 81 7.50 5.22 6.94
C GLU A 81 6.70 5.28 8.25
N PRO A 82 6.06 6.41 8.64
CA PRO A 82 5.28 6.47 9.86
C PRO A 82 3.88 5.82 9.74
N ALA A 83 3.43 5.49 8.52
CA ALA A 83 2.10 4.94 8.29
C ALA A 83 2.02 3.45 8.68
N LEU A 84 0.84 3.02 9.14
CA LEU A 84 0.53 1.61 9.35
C LEU A 84 0.49 0.89 8.00
N LEU A 85 1.37 -0.11 7.81
CA LEU A 85 1.45 -0.89 6.58
C LEU A 85 0.52 -2.10 6.60
N LEU A 86 -0.38 -2.17 5.64
CA LEU A 86 -1.26 -3.31 5.38
C LEU A 86 -0.93 -3.90 4.00
N ASP A 87 -0.36 -5.10 3.97
CA ASP A 87 0.03 -5.81 2.73
C ASP A 87 -0.51 -7.25 2.68
N ARG A 88 -1.44 -7.57 3.58
CA ARG A 88 -1.97 -8.92 3.78
C ARG A 88 -3.49 -8.90 3.89
N PRO A 89 -4.14 -10.04 3.59
CA PRO A 89 -5.54 -10.23 3.91
C PRO A 89 -5.76 -10.23 5.43
N GLY A 90 -6.89 -9.71 5.86
CA GLY A 90 -7.25 -9.57 7.27
C GLY A 90 -8.20 -8.41 7.50
N GLU A 91 -8.78 -8.37 8.69
CA GLU A 91 -9.57 -7.22 9.16
C GLU A 91 -8.66 -6.35 10.03
N TYR A 92 -8.69 -5.04 9.77
CA TYR A 92 -7.85 -4.05 10.41
C TYR A 92 -8.70 -2.85 10.82
N GLU A 93 -8.43 -2.32 12.00
CA GLU A 93 -9.03 -1.08 12.47
C GLU A 93 -7.93 -0.14 12.92
N ALA A 94 -7.91 1.06 12.36
CA ALA A 94 -6.97 2.10 12.75
C ALA A 94 -7.62 3.47 12.62
N HIS A 95 -7.53 4.30 13.66
CA HIS A 95 -8.11 5.66 13.67
C HIS A 95 -9.60 5.70 13.29
N ASN A 96 -10.41 4.78 13.82
CA ASN A 96 -11.85 4.62 13.47
C ASN A 96 -12.12 4.33 11.99
N VAL A 97 -11.10 3.94 11.23
CA VAL A 97 -11.22 3.47 9.86
C VAL A 97 -11.17 1.95 9.88
N MET A 98 -12.21 1.32 9.33
CA MET A 98 -12.24 -0.12 9.12
C MET A 98 -11.65 -0.45 7.74
N ILE A 99 -10.71 -1.40 7.70
CA ILE A 99 -10.10 -1.89 6.46
C ILE A 99 -10.21 -3.42 6.44
N THR A 100 -10.78 -3.96 5.37
CA THR A 100 -10.83 -5.41 5.14
C THR A 100 -9.98 -5.79 3.92
N GLY A 101 -8.89 -6.50 4.15
CA GLY A 101 -8.08 -7.11 3.10
C GLY A 101 -8.61 -8.49 2.70
N VAL A 102 -9.04 -8.64 1.47
CA VAL A 102 -9.54 -9.89 0.89
C VAL A 102 -8.50 -10.45 -0.08
N ARG A 103 -8.09 -11.71 0.10
CA ARG A 103 -7.16 -12.36 -0.81
C ARG A 103 -7.81 -12.57 -2.17
N THR A 104 -7.19 -12.03 -3.21
CA THR A 104 -7.57 -12.18 -4.60
C THR A 104 -6.39 -12.70 -5.44
N PHE A 105 -6.59 -12.84 -6.74
CA PHE A 105 -5.55 -13.27 -7.68
C PHE A 105 -5.44 -12.26 -8.81
N ARG A 106 -4.24 -12.06 -9.34
CA ARG A 106 -4.01 -11.15 -10.49
C ARG A 106 -4.29 -11.80 -11.85
N ASP A 107 -4.76 -13.04 -11.86
CA ASP A 107 -5.04 -13.84 -13.05
C ASP A 107 -6.23 -14.77 -12.81
N GLU A 108 -6.75 -15.35 -13.90
CA GLU A 108 -7.84 -16.34 -13.88
C GLU A 108 -7.34 -17.75 -13.48
N SER A 109 -6.02 -17.95 -13.46
CA SER A 109 -5.32 -19.19 -13.13
C SER A 109 -5.00 -19.33 -11.64
N LYS A 110 -5.73 -18.64 -10.75
CA LYS A 110 -5.53 -18.65 -9.28
C LYS A 110 -4.12 -18.24 -8.81
N GLY A 111 -3.52 -17.27 -9.48
CA GLY A 111 -2.23 -16.69 -9.14
C GLY A 111 -1.02 -17.42 -9.73
N ILE A 112 -1.20 -18.33 -10.70
CA ILE A 112 -0.08 -19.05 -11.32
C ILE A 112 0.78 -18.10 -12.18
N ASP A 113 0.14 -17.22 -12.94
CA ASP A 113 0.80 -16.42 -13.96
C ASP A 113 1.30 -15.08 -13.40
N ARG A 114 0.54 -14.50 -12.47
CA ARG A 114 0.79 -13.17 -11.93
C ARG A 114 0.86 -13.15 -10.40
N GLY A 115 0.62 -14.25 -9.70
CA GLY A 115 0.75 -14.30 -8.25
C GLY A 115 -0.47 -13.79 -7.48
N PRO A 116 -0.38 -13.80 -6.13
CA PRO A 116 -1.46 -13.37 -5.25
C PRO A 116 -1.67 -11.86 -5.30
N ASN A 117 -2.90 -11.44 -4.99
CA ASN A 117 -3.29 -10.06 -4.77
C ASN A 117 -4.09 -9.95 -3.47
N VAL A 118 -4.18 -8.75 -2.93
CA VAL A 118 -5.09 -8.40 -1.84
C VAL A 118 -5.89 -7.20 -2.31
N SER A 119 -7.22 -7.32 -2.28
CA SER A 119 -8.11 -6.19 -2.47
C SER A 119 -8.52 -5.66 -1.11
N PHE A 120 -8.43 -4.36 -0.92
CA PHE A 120 -8.76 -3.70 0.34
C PHE A 120 -10.08 -2.96 0.22
N VAL A 121 -10.99 -3.26 1.13
CA VAL A 121 -12.23 -2.50 1.33
C VAL A 121 -11.97 -1.49 2.44
N TYR A 122 -12.21 -0.21 2.15
CA TYR A 122 -12.07 0.90 3.09
C TYR A 122 -13.45 1.41 3.48
N GLU A 123 -13.66 1.59 4.79
CA GLU A 123 -14.81 2.29 5.35
C GLU A 123 -14.30 3.54 6.07
N LEU A 124 -14.51 4.71 5.45
CA LEU A 124 -13.99 6.00 5.91
C LEU A 124 -15.02 7.09 5.73
N ASP A 125 -15.39 7.81 6.80
CA ASP A 125 -16.40 8.89 6.75
C ASP A 125 -17.73 8.47 6.06
N GLY A 126 -18.12 7.19 6.15
CA GLY A 126 -19.31 6.64 5.47
C GLY A 126 -19.11 6.32 3.98
N LEU A 127 -17.92 6.53 3.42
CA LEU A 127 -17.52 6.01 2.11
C LEU A 127 -17.11 4.55 2.24
N HIS A 128 -17.70 3.68 1.42
CA HIS A 128 -17.28 2.30 1.24
C HIS A 128 -16.62 2.19 -0.15
N ALA A 129 -15.31 1.99 -0.18
CA ALA A 129 -14.53 1.92 -1.41
C ALA A 129 -13.67 0.65 -1.44
N ILE A 130 -13.53 0.04 -2.62
CA ILE A 130 -12.63 -1.09 -2.83
C ILE A 130 -11.48 -0.67 -3.74
N HIS A 131 -10.27 -1.16 -3.42
CA HIS A 131 -9.05 -1.03 -4.23
C HIS A 131 -8.36 -2.38 -4.35
#